data_AF-A0A8S9ISH1-F1
#
_entry.id   AF-A0A8S9ISH1-F1
#
_cell.length_a   1.000
_cell.length_b   1.000
_cell.length_c   1.000
_cell.angle_alpha   90.00
_cell.angle_beta   90.00
_cell.angle_gamma   90.00
#
_symmetry.space_group_name_H-M   'P 1'
#
loop_
_entity.id
_entity.type
_entity.pdbx_description
1 polymer ?
#
loop_
_entity_poly.entity_id
_entity_poly.type
_entity_poly.pdbx_seq_one_letter_code
_entity_poly.pdbx_strand_id
1 'polypeptide(L)'
;MSPILTLLFSLFLFASPSSSSRQHQTPPLTPSAQIRLACNATRYPDLCVSSLSKPGRLPSNPNPSQIIHSAISLSLENLKTAQSKVKSILDASAGNLNRTNAAKTCLQLLSYSEHRTNSTDQALTRGKIKDARAWMSAALVYQYDSWSALKYVNGTKEVAETMSFLNGLINVTSNALSMMVSYDNFGDNVASWTPPATERDGFWDKTGGPKVGAGPSLGFPSGLKEDVTVCKNGMCRYKTVQDAVNAAHDNNGALVDPHVL
;
A
#
# COMPACT_ATOMS: atom_id res chain seq x y z
N MET A 1 -48.00 50.25 25.37
CA MET A 1 -46.99 49.43 26.08
C MET A 1 -46.21 48.68 25.01
N SER A 2 -44.91 48.96 24.91
CA SER A 2 -44.07 48.77 23.71
C SER A 2 -43.86 47.31 23.26
N PRO A 3 -43.80 47.03 21.94
CA PRO A 3 -43.47 45.72 21.39
C PRO A 3 -41.96 45.40 21.42
N ILE A 4 -41.15 46.25 22.05
CA ILE A 4 -39.68 46.13 22.09
C ILE A 4 -39.22 45.14 23.18
N LEU A 5 -40.07 44.86 24.19
CA LEU A 5 -39.67 44.06 25.35
C LEU A 5 -39.73 42.54 25.10
N THR A 6 -40.50 42.08 24.11
CA THR A 6 -40.62 40.64 23.80
C THR A 6 -39.48 40.10 22.94
N LEU A 7 -38.69 40.95 22.27
CA LEU A 7 -37.56 40.49 21.45
C LEU A 7 -36.30 40.17 22.28
N LEU A 8 -36.20 40.69 23.51
CA LEU A 8 -35.03 40.50 24.38
C LEU A 8 -35.08 39.19 25.18
N PHE A 9 -36.26 38.59 25.33
CA PHE A 9 -36.41 37.34 26.10
C PHE A 9 -36.13 36.07 25.26
N SER A 10 -36.18 36.17 23.93
CA SER A 10 -35.95 35.05 23.00
C SER A 10 -34.47 34.75 22.76
N LEU A 11 -33.55 35.63 23.17
CA LEU A 11 -32.10 35.46 22.98
C LEU A 11 -31.40 34.70 24.12
N PHE A 12 -32.07 34.44 25.24
CA PHE A 12 -31.45 33.79 26.40
C PHE A 12 -31.63 32.26 26.46
N LEU A 13 -32.30 31.63 25.49
CA LEU A 13 -32.54 30.18 25.47
C LEU A 13 -31.62 29.38 24.51
N PHE A 14 -30.61 30.00 23.90
CA PHE A 14 -29.58 29.31 23.10
C PHE A 14 -28.20 29.27 23.76
N ALA A 15 -28.13 29.32 25.09
CA ALA A 15 -26.91 28.96 25.81
C ALA A 15 -26.84 27.43 25.92
N SER A 16 -26.49 26.77 24.81
CA SER A 16 -26.03 25.38 24.86
C SER A 16 -24.83 25.31 25.81
N PRO A 17 -24.80 24.39 26.79
CA PRO A 17 -23.59 24.16 27.55
C PRO A 17 -22.54 23.65 26.57
N SER A 18 -21.53 24.47 26.28
CA SER A 18 -20.31 24.02 25.63
C SER A 18 -19.69 22.96 26.53
N SER A 19 -20.00 21.70 26.24
CA SER A 19 -19.26 20.57 26.76
C SER A 19 -17.86 20.69 26.19
N SER A 20 -16.96 21.31 26.97
CA SER A 20 -15.53 21.27 26.74
C SER A 20 -15.14 19.80 26.72
N SER A 21 -15.04 19.22 25.53
CA SER A 21 -14.32 17.97 25.35
C SER A 21 -12.92 18.25 25.83
N ARG A 22 -12.58 17.75 27.03
CA ARG A 22 -11.19 17.64 27.44
C ARG A 22 -10.54 16.74 26.39
N GLN A 23 -9.92 17.32 25.37
CA GLN A 23 -8.93 16.62 24.60
C GLN A 23 -7.92 16.13 25.64
N HIS A 24 -7.91 14.82 25.89
CA HIS A 24 -6.83 14.18 26.61
C HIS A 24 -5.59 14.41 25.75
N GLN A 25 -4.87 15.50 26.04
CA GLN A 25 -3.55 15.72 25.48
C GLN A 25 -2.65 14.68 26.14
N THR A 26 -2.54 13.52 25.50
CA THR A 26 -1.48 12.56 25.79
C THR A 26 -0.16 13.32 25.73
N PRO A 27 0.74 13.15 26.72
CA PRO A 27 2.05 13.78 26.69
C PRO A 27 2.74 13.53 25.33
N PRO A 28 3.48 14.50 24.78
CA PRO A 28 4.24 14.29 23.55
C PRO A 28 5.15 13.08 23.72
N LEU A 29 4.94 12.06 22.88
CA LEU A 29 5.82 10.89 22.85
C LEU A 29 7.23 11.32 22.47
N THR A 30 8.24 10.64 23.01
CA THR A 30 9.62 10.84 22.55
C THR A 30 9.76 10.47 21.07
N PRO A 31 10.66 11.09 20.31
CA PRO A 31 10.85 10.77 18.88
C PRO A 31 11.11 9.27 18.66
N SER A 32 11.90 8.65 19.53
CA SER A 32 12.18 7.21 19.47
C SER A 32 10.92 6.36 19.70
N ALA A 33 9.99 6.80 20.55
CA ALA A 33 8.72 6.11 20.75
C ALA A 33 7.80 6.24 19.52
N GLN A 34 7.73 7.42 18.90
CA GLN A 34 6.93 7.63 17.69
C GLN A 34 7.43 6.80 16.50
N ILE A 35 8.76 6.75 16.28
CA ILE A 35 9.36 5.92 15.23
C ILE A 35 9.03 4.44 15.47
N ARG A 36 9.15 3.95 16.71
CA ARG A 36 8.81 2.55 17.02
C ARG A 36 7.34 2.24 16.76
N LEU A 37 6.42 3.11 17.21
CA LEU A 37 4.99 2.94 16.96
C LEU A 37 4.67 2.95 15.46
N ALA A 38 5.25 3.88 14.70
CA ALA A 38 5.07 3.92 13.25
C ALA A 38 5.62 2.66 12.57
N CYS A 39 6.79 2.16 13.00
CA CYS A 39 7.43 0.97 12.43
C CYS A 39 6.69 -0.34 12.77
N ASN A 40 5.88 -0.38 13.82
CA ASN A 40 4.97 -1.52 14.09
C ASN A 40 3.95 -1.73 12.97
N ALA A 41 3.72 -0.71 12.13
CA ALA A 41 2.88 -0.83 10.94
C ALA A 41 3.51 -1.67 9.82
N THR A 42 4.76 -2.11 9.96
CA THR A 42 5.55 -2.66 8.85
C THR A 42 5.84 -4.14 9.02
N ARG A 43 6.13 -4.84 7.91
CA ARG A 43 6.59 -6.24 7.95
C ARG A 43 8.03 -6.39 8.43
N TYR A 44 8.82 -5.31 8.38
CA TYR A 44 10.23 -5.30 8.80
C TYR A 44 10.47 -4.21 9.85
N PRO A 45 9.89 -4.36 11.07
CA PRO A 45 9.91 -3.32 12.09
C PRO A 45 11.33 -2.98 12.55
N ASP A 46 12.19 -3.98 12.73
CA ASP A 46 13.58 -3.75 13.16
C ASP A 46 14.37 -2.95 12.12
N LEU A 47 14.24 -3.30 10.83
CA LEU A 47 14.86 -2.58 9.72
C LEU A 47 14.32 -1.14 9.63
N CYS A 48 13.02 -0.95 9.83
CA CYS A 48 12.38 0.35 9.85
C CYS A 48 12.97 1.22 10.96
N VAL A 49 12.99 0.72 12.20
CA VAL A 49 13.50 1.45 13.37
C VAL A 49 14.99 1.76 13.20
N SER A 50 15.81 0.78 12.82
CA SER A 50 17.26 0.96 12.66
C SER A 50 17.59 1.98 11.56
N SER A 51 16.76 2.06 10.52
CA SER A 51 17.01 2.96 9.40
C SER A 51 16.55 4.40 9.67
N LEU A 52 15.37 4.57 10.29
CA LEU A 52 14.80 5.88 10.57
C LEU A 52 15.37 6.55 11.82
N SER A 53 15.95 5.77 12.74
CA SER A 53 16.61 6.32 13.93
C SER A 53 18.01 6.89 13.66
N LYS A 54 18.50 6.83 12.42
CA LYS A 54 19.83 7.38 12.08
C LYS A 54 19.84 8.90 12.28
N PRO A 55 20.93 9.48 12.83
CA PRO A 55 21.04 10.93 13.02
C PRO A 55 20.76 11.71 11.74
N GLY A 56 20.00 12.80 11.85
CA GLY A 56 19.65 13.67 10.72
C GLY A 56 18.51 13.18 9.82
N ARG A 57 17.94 12.00 10.06
CA ARG A 57 16.80 11.47 9.26
C ARG A 57 15.47 12.12 9.58
N LEU A 58 15.25 12.45 10.85
CA LEU A 58 13.99 12.95 11.37
C LEU A 58 14.25 14.05 12.42
N PRO A 59 13.35 15.04 12.55
CA PRO A 59 13.40 16.01 13.63
C PRO A 59 13.14 15.34 15.00
N SER A 60 13.38 16.07 16.09
CA SER A 60 13.22 15.55 17.47
C SER A 60 11.79 15.22 17.89
N ASN A 61 10.76 15.56 17.11
CA ASN A 61 9.37 15.18 17.37
C ASN A 61 8.63 15.04 16.03
N PRO A 62 8.91 13.97 15.26
CA PRO A 62 8.43 13.86 13.89
C PRO A 62 6.94 13.51 13.85
N ASN A 63 6.15 14.30 13.14
CA ASN A 63 4.78 13.89 12.87
C ASN A 63 4.73 12.66 11.93
N PRO A 64 3.61 11.94 11.86
CA PRO A 64 3.55 10.68 11.11
C PRO A 64 3.84 10.84 9.62
N SER A 65 3.42 11.95 9.01
CA SER A 65 3.75 12.27 7.61
C SER A 65 5.26 12.46 7.41
N GLN A 66 5.97 13.14 8.33
CA GLN A 66 7.43 13.28 8.29
C GLN A 66 8.14 11.93 8.37
N ILE A 67 7.62 10.98 9.16
CA ILE A 67 8.14 9.61 9.24
C ILE A 67 7.99 8.92 7.87
N ILE A 68 6.84 9.04 7.23
CA ILE A 68 6.58 8.45 5.90
C ILE A 68 7.47 9.09 4.83
N HIS A 69 7.58 10.42 4.79
CA HIS A 69 8.49 11.13 3.88
C HIS A 69 9.94 10.68 4.04
N SER A 70 10.41 10.50 5.28
CA SER A 70 11.76 10.01 5.54
C SER A 70 11.96 8.58 5.02
N ALA A 71 10.95 7.72 5.13
CA ALA A 71 10.99 6.36 4.56
C ALA A 71 10.96 6.33 3.02
N ILE A 72 10.17 7.22 2.38
CA ILE A 72 10.20 7.40 0.92
C ILE A 72 11.59 7.87 0.47
N SER A 73 12.16 8.86 1.16
CA SER A 73 13.50 9.39 0.85
C SER A 73 14.57 8.31 0.97
N LEU A 74 14.54 7.50 2.03
CA LEU A 74 15.45 6.37 2.19
C LEU A 74 15.30 5.33 1.06
N SER A 75 14.07 5.05 0.62
CA SER A 75 13.81 4.20 -0.54
C SER A 75 14.45 4.79 -1.80
N LEU A 76 14.30 6.09 -2.04
CA LEU A 76 14.88 6.78 -3.19
C LEU A 76 16.42 6.78 -3.18
N GLU A 77 17.05 6.99 -2.03
CA GLU A 77 18.51 6.91 -1.86
C GLU A 77 19.06 5.51 -2.17
N ASN A 78 18.43 4.48 -1.60
CA ASN A 78 18.79 3.09 -1.88
C ASN A 78 18.56 2.75 -3.35
N LEU A 79 17.49 3.26 -3.98
CA LEU A 79 17.20 3.07 -5.39
C LEU A 79 18.33 3.61 -6.28
N LYS A 80 18.83 4.82 -6.00
CA LYS A 80 19.96 5.40 -6.75
C LYS A 80 21.21 4.54 -6.64
N THR A 81 21.47 4.00 -5.45
CA THR A 81 22.59 3.07 -5.23
C THR A 81 22.38 1.76 -6.01
N ALA A 82 21.15 1.23 -6.05
CA ALA A 82 20.82 0.05 -6.85
C ALA A 82 21.06 0.31 -8.35
N GLN A 83 20.65 1.46 -8.88
CA GLN A 83 20.93 1.85 -10.27
C GLN A 83 22.45 1.84 -10.56
N SER A 84 23.27 2.40 -9.68
CA SER A 84 24.73 2.38 -9.83
C SER A 84 25.30 0.96 -9.83
N LYS A 85 24.84 0.09 -8.92
CA LYS A 85 25.28 -1.31 -8.86
C LYS A 85 24.91 -2.09 -10.13
N VAL A 86 23.70 -1.91 -10.63
CA VAL A 86 23.25 -2.56 -11.88
C VAL A 86 24.02 -2.01 -13.08
N LYS A 87 24.38 -0.72 -13.07
CA LYS A 87 25.24 -0.13 -14.08
C LYS A 87 26.63 -0.77 -14.09
N SER A 88 27.23 -1.03 -12.92
CA SER A 88 28.50 -1.77 -12.82
C SER A 88 28.39 -3.18 -13.40
N ILE A 89 27.29 -3.91 -13.13
CA ILE A 89 27.00 -5.21 -13.76
C ILE A 89 26.97 -5.07 -15.29
N LEU A 90 26.26 -4.07 -15.81
CA LEU A 90 26.16 -3.83 -17.25
C LEU A 90 27.54 -3.60 -17.88
N ASP A 91 28.37 -2.77 -17.25
CA ASP A 91 29.71 -2.44 -17.75
C ASP A 91 30.65 -3.66 -17.71
N ALA A 92 30.47 -4.55 -16.71
CA ALA A 92 31.18 -5.82 -16.60
C ALA A 92 30.59 -6.97 -17.44
N SER A 93 29.55 -6.71 -18.26
CA SER A 93 28.86 -7.75 -19.04
C SER A 93 29.42 -7.97 -20.46
N ALA A 94 30.61 -7.44 -20.77
CA ALA A 94 31.24 -7.64 -22.07
C ALA A 94 31.31 -9.12 -22.46
N GLY A 95 30.82 -9.45 -23.66
CA GLY A 95 30.76 -10.84 -24.16
C GLY A 95 29.63 -11.70 -23.57
N ASN A 96 28.82 -11.20 -22.65
CA ASN A 96 27.66 -11.91 -22.09
C ASN A 96 26.34 -11.20 -22.44
N LEU A 97 25.69 -11.66 -23.51
CA LEU A 97 24.45 -11.06 -24.02
C LEU A 97 23.30 -11.13 -23.00
N ASN A 98 23.14 -12.27 -22.32
CA ASN A 98 22.07 -12.47 -21.34
C ASN A 98 22.20 -11.50 -20.16
N ARG A 99 23.41 -11.36 -19.60
CA ARG A 99 23.67 -10.42 -18.50
C ARG A 99 23.50 -8.97 -18.95
N THR A 100 23.98 -8.64 -20.15
CA THR A 100 23.79 -7.31 -20.74
C THR A 100 22.31 -6.95 -20.86
N ASN A 101 21.48 -7.86 -21.38
CA ASN A 101 20.04 -7.63 -21.53
C ASN A 101 19.33 -7.52 -20.18
N ALA A 102 19.61 -8.44 -19.26
CA ALA A 102 19.06 -8.41 -17.90
C ALA A 102 19.40 -7.10 -17.18
N ALA A 103 20.65 -6.63 -17.25
CA ALA A 103 21.07 -5.39 -16.63
C ALA A 103 20.42 -4.14 -17.27
N LYS A 104 20.24 -4.12 -18.60
CA LYS A 104 19.49 -3.05 -19.29
C LYS A 104 18.02 -2.99 -18.86
N THR A 105 17.33 -4.14 -18.87
CA THR A 105 15.95 -4.25 -18.39
C THR A 105 15.84 -3.80 -16.94
N CYS A 106 16.77 -4.25 -16.09
CA CYS A 106 16.85 -3.88 -14.69
C CYS A 106 17.00 -2.35 -14.50
N LEU A 107 17.89 -1.69 -15.26
CA LEU A 107 18.04 -0.23 -15.21
C LEU A 107 16.77 0.52 -15.63
N GLN A 108 16.09 0.04 -16.68
CA GLN A 108 14.83 0.63 -17.14
C GLN A 108 13.74 0.54 -16.05
N LEU A 109 13.58 -0.63 -15.44
CA LEU A 109 12.63 -0.84 -14.35
C LEU A 109 12.95 0.04 -13.14
N LEU A 110 14.22 0.17 -12.76
CA LEU A 110 14.63 1.06 -11.66
C LEU A 110 14.39 2.54 -11.99
N SER A 111 14.48 2.97 -13.25
CA SER A 111 14.08 4.32 -13.66
C SER A 111 12.58 4.55 -13.50
N TYR A 112 11.73 3.57 -13.84
CA TYR A 112 10.30 3.65 -13.58
C TYR A 112 9.99 3.66 -12.08
N SER A 113 10.71 2.86 -11.30
CA SER A 113 10.61 2.86 -9.84
C SER A 113 10.97 4.23 -9.26
N GLU A 114 12.01 4.89 -9.77
CA GLU A 114 12.41 6.24 -9.34
C GLU A 114 11.31 7.25 -9.60
N HIS A 115 10.76 7.26 -10.83
CA HIS A 115 9.67 8.14 -11.20
C HIS A 115 8.44 7.94 -10.29
N ARG A 116 8.09 6.69 -9.99
CA ARG A 116 6.97 6.36 -9.10
C ARG A 116 7.24 6.71 -7.64
N THR A 117 8.47 6.56 -7.16
CA THR A 117 8.88 6.98 -5.81
C THR A 117 8.79 8.50 -5.66
N ASN A 118 9.24 9.27 -6.66
CA ASN A 118 9.06 10.73 -6.67
C ASN A 118 7.57 11.13 -6.73
N SER A 119 6.78 10.44 -7.56
CA SER A 119 5.33 10.67 -7.65
C SER A 119 4.61 10.40 -6.33
N THR A 120 5.09 9.40 -5.57
CA THR A 120 4.60 9.06 -4.23
C THR A 120 4.79 10.22 -3.26
N ASP A 121 6.01 10.77 -3.19
CA ASP A 121 6.35 11.89 -2.30
C ASP A 121 5.52 13.14 -2.60
N GLN A 122 5.36 13.45 -3.89
CA GLN A 122 4.53 14.56 -4.35
C GLN A 122 3.04 14.35 -4.03
N ALA A 123 2.53 13.12 -4.19
CA ALA A 123 1.15 12.80 -3.86
C ALA A 123 0.89 12.93 -2.35
N LEU A 124 1.82 12.43 -1.52
CA LEU A 124 1.74 12.55 -0.06
C LEU A 124 1.75 14.02 0.39
N THR A 125 2.65 14.84 -0.17
CA THR A 125 2.72 16.28 0.10
C THR A 125 1.39 16.99 -0.20
N ARG A 126 0.65 16.53 -1.21
CA ARG A 126 -0.66 17.08 -1.61
C ARG A 126 -1.84 16.44 -0.85
N GLY A 127 -1.60 15.61 0.16
CA GLY A 127 -2.65 14.90 0.90
C GLY A 127 -3.34 13.80 0.10
N LYS A 128 -2.79 13.38 -1.05
CA LYS A 128 -3.36 12.34 -1.90
C LYS A 128 -2.81 10.96 -1.51
N ILE A 129 -3.15 10.50 -0.30
CA ILE A 129 -2.57 9.27 0.27
C ILE A 129 -2.84 8.03 -0.58
N LYS A 130 -4.01 7.92 -1.21
CA LYS A 130 -4.35 6.78 -2.08
C LYS A 130 -3.51 6.73 -3.35
N ASP A 131 -3.30 7.89 -3.98
CA ASP A 131 -2.38 8.00 -5.11
C ASP A 131 -0.95 7.64 -4.68
N ALA A 132 -0.51 8.12 -3.51
CA ALA A 132 0.79 7.79 -2.96
C ALA A 132 0.94 6.27 -2.73
N ARG A 133 -0.06 5.61 -2.14
CA ARG A 133 -0.10 4.15 -1.98
C ARG A 133 0.02 3.43 -3.32
N ALA A 134 -0.74 3.86 -4.33
CA ALA A 134 -0.71 3.25 -5.65
C ALA A 134 0.66 3.42 -6.33
N TRP A 135 1.26 4.62 -6.27
CA TRP A 135 2.58 4.87 -6.83
C TRP A 135 3.69 4.13 -6.09
N MET A 136 3.63 4.05 -4.76
CA MET A 136 4.63 3.32 -3.99
C MET A 136 4.54 1.80 -4.24
N SER A 137 3.32 1.29 -4.43
CA SER A 137 3.10 -0.11 -4.84
C SER A 137 3.71 -0.40 -6.20
N ALA A 138 3.52 0.50 -7.19
CA ALA A 138 4.17 0.37 -8.49
C ALA A 138 5.70 0.45 -8.39
N ALA A 139 6.24 1.37 -7.57
CA ALA A 139 7.67 1.50 -7.35
C ALA A 139 8.28 0.20 -6.79
N LEU A 140 7.60 -0.42 -5.81
CA LEU A 140 7.99 -1.68 -5.20
C LEU A 140 8.00 -2.84 -6.22
N VAL A 141 6.97 -2.94 -7.06
CA VAL A 141 6.89 -3.98 -8.10
C VAL A 141 8.06 -3.84 -9.09
N TYR A 142 8.37 -2.62 -9.54
CA TYR A 142 9.50 -2.41 -10.45
C TYR A 142 10.86 -2.79 -9.84
N GLN A 143 11.05 -2.60 -8.52
CA GLN A 143 12.27 -3.05 -7.83
C GLN A 143 12.34 -4.58 -7.78
N TYR A 144 11.21 -5.23 -7.50
CA TYR A 144 11.12 -6.69 -7.53
C TYR A 144 11.38 -7.26 -8.92
N ASP A 145 10.82 -6.66 -9.98
CA ASP A 145 11.03 -7.11 -11.35
C ASP A 145 12.50 -6.92 -11.77
N SER A 146 13.14 -5.85 -11.31
CA SER A 146 14.58 -5.62 -11.47
C SER A 146 15.40 -6.74 -10.80
N TRP A 147 15.07 -7.10 -9.56
CA TRP A 147 15.69 -8.23 -8.86
C TRP A 147 15.46 -9.56 -9.60
N SER A 148 14.24 -9.78 -10.08
CA SER A 148 13.82 -10.98 -10.82
C SER A 148 14.57 -11.12 -12.14
N ALA A 149 14.79 -10.02 -12.88
CA ALA A 149 15.58 -10.02 -14.11
C ALA A 149 17.02 -10.49 -13.86
N LEU A 150 17.65 -10.05 -12.77
CA LEU A 150 19.02 -10.44 -12.41
C LEU A 150 19.13 -11.88 -11.93
N LYS A 151 18.06 -12.45 -11.34
CA LYS A 151 18.03 -13.83 -10.84
C LYS A 151 18.46 -14.87 -11.89
N TYR A 152 18.07 -14.67 -13.15
CA TYR A 152 18.36 -15.60 -14.24
C TYR A 152 19.80 -15.48 -14.79
N VAL A 153 20.57 -14.50 -14.32
CA VAL A 153 21.97 -14.26 -14.72
C VAL A 153 22.91 -14.20 -13.51
N ASN A 154 22.53 -14.83 -12.40
CA ASN A 154 23.25 -14.84 -11.12
C ASN A 154 24.50 -15.75 -11.12
N GLY A 155 25.38 -15.56 -12.10
CA GLY A 155 26.62 -16.31 -12.27
C GLY A 155 27.87 -15.60 -11.74
N THR A 156 27.74 -14.39 -11.17
CA THR A 156 28.87 -13.65 -10.60
C THR A 156 28.56 -13.14 -9.21
N LYS A 157 29.62 -12.96 -8.41
CA LYS A 157 29.54 -12.35 -7.08
C LYS A 157 28.86 -10.98 -7.10
N GLU A 158 29.18 -10.16 -8.11
CA GLU A 158 28.61 -8.81 -8.25
C GLU A 158 27.09 -8.83 -8.51
N VAL A 159 26.59 -9.79 -9.29
CA VAL A 159 25.14 -9.98 -9.47
C VAL A 159 24.49 -10.42 -8.16
N ALA A 160 25.08 -11.40 -7.47
CA ALA A 160 24.56 -11.91 -6.20
C ALA A 160 24.47 -10.81 -5.12
N GLU A 161 25.53 -10.00 -4.98
CA GLU A 161 25.57 -8.88 -4.04
C GLU A 161 24.56 -7.78 -4.40
N THR A 162 24.39 -7.49 -5.68
CA THR A 162 23.40 -6.52 -6.15
C THR A 162 21.98 -7.00 -5.91
N MET A 163 21.70 -8.29 -6.14
CA MET A 163 20.41 -8.89 -5.79
C MET A 163 20.14 -8.83 -4.28
N SER A 164 21.14 -9.10 -3.45
CA SER A 164 21.00 -8.95 -1.99
C SER A 164 20.69 -7.51 -1.60
N PHE A 165 21.33 -6.53 -2.26
CA PHE A 165 21.06 -5.11 -2.04
C PHE A 165 19.63 -4.72 -2.46
N LEU A 166 19.18 -5.19 -3.63
CA LEU A 166 17.81 -4.97 -4.12
C LEU A 166 16.75 -5.53 -3.15
N ASN A 167 16.99 -6.69 -2.54
CA ASN A 167 16.11 -7.21 -1.47
C ASN A 167 16.00 -6.24 -0.29
N GLY A 168 17.11 -5.63 0.13
CA GLY A 168 17.11 -4.59 1.16
C GLY A 168 16.31 -3.35 0.75
N LEU A 169 16.46 -2.90 -0.50
CA LEU A 169 15.66 -1.80 -1.07
C LEU A 169 14.16 -2.14 -1.04
N ILE A 170 13.77 -3.30 -1.55
CA ILE A 170 12.38 -3.79 -1.56
C ILE A 170 11.79 -3.77 -0.14
N ASN A 171 12.54 -4.20 0.86
CA ASN A 171 12.08 -4.18 2.26
C ASN A 171 11.87 -2.75 2.79
N VAL A 172 12.78 -1.83 2.48
CA VAL A 172 12.65 -0.41 2.85
C VAL A 172 11.43 0.24 2.16
N THR A 173 11.26 0.01 0.86
CA THR A 173 10.12 0.51 0.08
C THR A 173 8.80 -0.08 0.60
N SER A 174 8.80 -1.37 0.97
CA SER A 174 7.66 -2.05 1.60
C SER A 174 7.29 -1.45 2.96
N ASN A 175 8.27 -1.05 3.78
CA ASN A 175 8.01 -0.37 5.05
C ASN A 175 7.28 0.96 4.83
N ALA A 176 7.74 1.78 3.88
CA ALA A 176 7.09 3.05 3.55
C ALA A 176 5.64 2.85 3.06
N LEU A 177 5.41 1.89 2.16
CA LEU A 177 4.07 1.54 1.69
C LEU A 177 3.16 1.08 2.84
N SER A 178 3.69 0.25 3.76
CA SER A 178 2.92 -0.25 4.91
C SER A 178 2.50 0.89 5.85
N MET A 179 3.40 1.84 6.10
CA MET A 179 3.07 3.05 6.89
C MET A 179 2.02 3.91 6.19
N MET A 180 2.06 4.06 4.86
CA MET A 180 1.01 4.78 4.12
C MET A 180 -0.36 4.10 4.21
N VAL A 181 -0.41 2.76 4.17
CA VAL A 181 -1.65 2.01 4.35
C VAL A 181 -2.22 2.26 5.75
N SER A 182 -1.38 2.21 6.78
CA SER A 182 -1.81 2.54 8.15
C SER A 182 -2.25 4.00 8.28
N TYR A 183 -1.52 4.93 7.68
CA TYR A 183 -1.88 6.35 7.69
C TYR A 183 -3.23 6.63 7.04
N ASP A 184 -3.53 5.99 5.91
CA ASP A 184 -4.85 6.12 5.24
C ASP A 184 -5.98 5.59 6.14
N ASN A 185 -5.73 4.53 6.92
CA ASN A 185 -6.73 3.90 7.76
C ASN A 185 -6.94 4.55 9.14
N PHE A 186 -5.87 5.10 9.73
CA PHE A 186 -5.82 5.52 11.13
C PHE A 186 -5.39 6.98 11.32
N GLY A 187 -5.03 7.68 10.24
CA GLY A 187 -4.53 9.05 10.28
C GLY A 187 -3.28 9.19 11.14
N ASP A 188 -3.20 10.29 11.88
CA ASP A 188 -2.02 10.64 12.68
C ASP A 188 -1.84 9.79 13.95
N ASN A 189 -2.79 8.91 14.28
CA ASN A 189 -2.70 8.08 15.48
C ASN A 189 -1.79 6.86 15.24
N VAL A 190 -0.46 7.07 15.32
CA VAL A 190 0.56 6.01 15.15
C VAL A 190 0.42 4.85 16.13
N ALA A 191 -0.22 5.05 17.29
CA ALA A 191 -0.48 3.97 18.24
C ALA A 191 -1.54 2.97 17.72
N SER A 192 -2.38 3.38 16.76
CA SER A 192 -3.35 2.52 16.09
C SER A 192 -2.85 1.94 14.78
N TRP A 193 -1.63 2.28 14.34
CA TRP A 193 -1.09 1.71 13.12
C TRP A 193 -0.79 0.23 13.29
N THR A 194 -1.13 -0.56 12.28
CA THR A 194 -1.03 -2.02 12.31
C THR A 194 -0.30 -2.53 11.07
N PRO A 195 0.32 -3.72 11.13
CA PRO A 195 0.88 -4.38 9.96
C PRO A 195 -0.14 -4.51 8.82
N PRO A 196 0.31 -4.63 7.55
CA PRO A 196 -0.60 -4.85 6.43
C PRO A 196 -1.36 -6.16 6.63
N ALA A 197 -2.69 -6.08 6.58
CA ALA A 197 -3.60 -7.20 6.62
C ALA A 197 -4.26 -7.41 5.25
N THR A 198 -4.67 -8.63 4.96
CA THR A 198 -5.34 -9.02 3.72
C THR A 198 -6.80 -9.38 3.97
N GLU A 199 -7.58 -9.57 2.91
CA GLU A 199 -8.95 -10.08 2.99
C GLU A 199 -9.02 -11.44 3.70
N ARG A 200 -7.95 -12.24 3.60
CA ARG A 200 -7.80 -13.52 4.34
C ARG A 200 -7.70 -13.32 5.85
N ASP A 201 -7.21 -12.17 6.30
CA ASP A 201 -7.14 -11.80 7.72
C ASP A 201 -8.44 -11.11 8.19
N GLY A 202 -9.48 -11.10 7.36
CA GLY A 202 -10.75 -10.41 7.61
C GLY A 202 -10.66 -8.89 7.44
N PHE A 203 -9.56 -8.37 6.89
CA PHE A 203 -9.38 -6.95 6.65
C PHE A 203 -9.98 -6.54 5.30
N TRP A 204 -10.85 -5.53 5.34
CA TRP A 204 -11.36 -4.85 4.16
C TRP A 204 -11.05 -3.36 4.29
N ASP A 205 -10.37 -2.80 3.30
CA ASP A 205 -10.03 -1.38 3.30
C ASP A 205 -11.32 -0.56 3.37
N LYS A 206 -11.35 0.48 4.22
CA LYS A 206 -12.55 1.29 4.54
C LYS A 206 -13.20 1.94 3.31
N THR A 207 -12.54 1.88 2.15
CA THR A 207 -12.96 2.57 0.92
C THR A 207 -12.72 1.77 -0.37
N GLY A 208 -12.61 0.43 -0.31
CA GLY A 208 -12.31 -0.40 -1.48
C GLY A 208 -13.50 -1.06 -2.19
N GLY A 209 -14.69 -1.04 -1.59
CA GLY A 209 -15.95 -1.39 -2.26
C GLY A 209 -16.92 -0.22 -2.15
N PRO A 210 -17.98 -0.15 -2.98
CA PRO A 210 -19.08 0.76 -2.70
C PRO A 210 -19.44 0.59 -1.23
N LYS A 211 -19.64 1.71 -0.50
CA LYS A 211 -20.43 1.63 0.72
C LYS A 211 -21.67 0.83 0.35
N VAL A 212 -21.91 -0.29 1.03
CA VAL A 212 -23.17 -1.01 0.87
C VAL A 212 -24.27 0.03 1.15
N GLY A 213 -24.90 0.53 0.08
CA GLY A 213 -25.93 1.57 0.14
C GLY A 213 -25.61 3.01 -0.32
N ALA A 214 -24.48 3.36 -0.96
CA ALA A 214 -24.26 4.76 -1.42
C ALA A 214 -23.69 4.98 -2.84
N GLY A 215 -23.84 4.01 -3.75
CA GLY A 215 -23.62 4.15 -5.19
C GLY A 215 -24.45 3.09 -5.94
N PRO A 216 -24.52 3.06 -7.29
CA PRO A 216 -25.10 1.93 -7.98
C PRO A 216 -24.37 0.69 -7.47
N SER A 217 -25.13 -0.22 -6.90
CA SER A 217 -24.63 -1.43 -6.25
C SER A 217 -23.75 -2.21 -7.23
N LEU A 218 -22.43 -2.05 -7.15
CA LEU A 218 -21.46 -3.08 -7.59
C LEU A 218 -21.46 -4.25 -6.59
N GLY A 219 -22.65 -4.63 -6.13
CA GLY A 219 -22.88 -5.87 -5.41
C GLY A 219 -22.80 -7.02 -6.38
N PHE A 220 -22.56 -8.22 -5.84
CA PHE A 220 -22.77 -9.44 -6.58
C PHE A 220 -24.19 -9.43 -7.15
N PRO A 221 -24.41 -9.70 -8.46
CA PRO A 221 -25.73 -9.60 -9.06
C PRO A 221 -26.74 -10.44 -8.27
N SER A 222 -27.84 -9.82 -7.85
CA SER A 222 -28.92 -10.52 -7.17
C SER A 222 -29.67 -11.40 -8.18
N GLY A 223 -30.12 -12.57 -7.73
CA GLY A 223 -30.85 -13.51 -8.59
C GLY A 223 -29.97 -14.32 -9.55
N LEU A 224 -28.65 -14.33 -9.36
CA LEU A 224 -27.80 -15.34 -9.99
C LEU A 224 -28.27 -16.73 -9.57
N LYS A 225 -28.63 -17.54 -10.56
CA LYS A 225 -28.91 -18.95 -10.37
C LYS A 225 -27.61 -19.71 -10.54
N GLU A 226 -27.37 -20.65 -9.65
CA GLU A 226 -26.34 -21.64 -9.86
C GLU A 226 -26.59 -22.38 -11.18
N ASP A 227 -25.56 -22.52 -12.01
CA ASP A 227 -25.63 -23.45 -13.14
C ASP A 227 -25.49 -24.90 -12.64
N VAL A 228 -24.71 -25.09 -11.56
CA VAL A 228 -24.41 -26.40 -10.98
C VAL A 228 -24.23 -26.31 -9.46
N THR A 229 -24.82 -27.26 -8.72
CA THR A 229 -24.58 -27.47 -7.28
C THR A 229 -23.98 -28.84 -6.98
N VAL A 230 -23.01 -28.86 -6.07
CA VAL A 230 -22.33 -30.07 -5.60
C VAL A 230 -22.50 -30.19 -4.09
N CYS A 231 -23.11 -31.29 -3.64
CA CYS A 231 -23.35 -31.51 -2.22
C CYS A 231 -22.98 -32.93 -1.82
N LYS A 232 -22.07 -33.03 -0.85
CA LYS A 232 -21.55 -34.30 -0.31
C LYS A 232 -22.68 -35.22 0.20
N ASN A 233 -23.76 -34.65 0.71
CA ASN A 233 -24.88 -35.37 1.33
C ASN A 233 -25.96 -35.81 0.33
N GLY A 234 -25.75 -35.63 -0.98
CA GLY A 234 -26.69 -36.06 -2.02
C GLY A 234 -27.95 -35.20 -2.19
N MET A 235 -28.02 -34.05 -1.51
CA MET A 235 -29.12 -33.08 -1.67
C MET A 235 -29.01 -32.22 -2.93
N CYS A 236 -27.95 -32.38 -3.72
CA CYS A 236 -27.69 -31.60 -4.93
C CYS A 236 -27.43 -32.54 -6.11
N ARG A 237 -27.49 -31.97 -7.30
CA ARG A 237 -27.40 -32.71 -8.57
C ARG A 237 -26.12 -33.56 -8.68
N TYR A 238 -25.01 -33.10 -8.11
CA TYR A 238 -23.74 -33.82 -8.11
C TYR A 238 -23.21 -34.03 -6.69
N LYS A 239 -22.54 -35.17 -6.46
CA LYS A 239 -21.93 -35.51 -5.16
C LYS A 239 -20.47 -35.08 -5.07
N THR A 240 -19.78 -35.01 -6.21
CA THR A 240 -18.40 -34.55 -6.31
C THR A 240 -18.26 -33.40 -7.30
N VAL A 241 -17.19 -32.62 -7.14
CA VAL A 241 -16.86 -31.52 -8.08
C VAL A 241 -16.53 -32.09 -9.46
N GLN A 242 -15.89 -33.26 -9.52
CA GLN A 242 -15.51 -33.87 -10.79
C GLN A 242 -16.74 -34.32 -11.61
N ASP A 243 -17.77 -34.85 -10.97
CA ASP A 243 -19.01 -35.24 -11.66
C ASP A 243 -19.71 -34.03 -12.28
N ALA A 244 -19.71 -32.89 -11.57
CA ALA A 244 -20.22 -31.63 -12.08
C ALA A 244 -19.42 -31.11 -13.28
N VAL A 245 -18.08 -31.18 -13.22
CA VAL A 245 -17.19 -30.78 -14.32
C VAL A 245 -17.40 -31.67 -15.55
N ASN A 246 -17.47 -32.99 -15.36
CA ASN A 246 -17.68 -33.93 -16.46
C ASN A 246 -19.04 -33.76 -17.16
N ALA A 247 -20.04 -33.27 -16.43
CA ALA A 247 -21.38 -33.04 -16.95
C ALA A 247 -21.57 -31.63 -17.53
N ALA A 248 -20.56 -30.77 -17.47
CA ALA A 248 -20.58 -29.49 -18.15
C ALA A 248 -20.54 -29.72 -19.67
N HIS A 249 -21.46 -29.11 -20.41
CA HIS A 249 -21.42 -29.13 -21.87
C HIS A 249 -20.20 -28.36 -22.38
N ASP A 250 -19.65 -28.77 -23.53
CA ASP A 250 -18.58 -28.08 -24.26
C ASP A 250 -19.06 -26.73 -24.87
N ASN A 251 -19.62 -25.83 -24.08
CA ASN A 251 -19.97 -24.48 -24.55
C ASN A 251 -18.75 -23.56 -24.42
N ASN A 252 -17.80 -23.74 -25.33
CA ASN A 252 -16.77 -22.74 -25.61
C ASN A 252 -17.42 -21.44 -26.11
N GLY A 253 -17.34 -20.39 -25.30
CA GLY A 253 -17.30 -19.00 -25.75
C GLY A 253 -18.57 -18.42 -26.39
N ALA A 254 -19.48 -17.90 -25.56
CA ALA A 254 -20.35 -16.80 -25.94
C ALA A 254 -20.04 -15.58 -25.06
N LEU A 255 -18.91 -14.92 -25.33
CA LEU A 255 -18.73 -13.50 -25.00
C LEU A 255 -19.09 -12.71 -26.24
N VAL A 256 -20.30 -12.15 -26.32
CA VAL A 256 -20.51 -10.77 -26.81
C VAL A 256 -21.87 -10.25 -26.30
N ASP A 257 -21.85 -9.25 -25.43
CA ASP A 257 -22.75 -8.10 -25.60
C ASP A 257 -21.88 -6.84 -25.53
N PRO A 258 -21.70 -6.09 -26.64
CA PRO A 258 -20.90 -4.87 -26.67
C PRO A 258 -21.77 -3.62 -26.38
N HIS A 259 -23.00 -3.78 -25.90
CA HIS A 259 -23.92 -2.66 -25.67
C HIS A 259 -24.36 -2.52 -24.21
N VAL A 260 -23.39 -2.43 -23.30
CA VAL A 260 -23.57 -1.70 -22.04
C VAL A 260 -22.27 -0.95 -21.72
N LEU A 261 -22.10 0.21 -22.38
CA LEU A 261 -21.29 1.34 -21.90
C LEU A 261 -22.23 2.50 -21.64
#